data_AF-A0A397C2D5-F1
#
_entry.id   AF-A0A397C2D5-F1
#
_cell.length_a   1.000
_cell.length_b   1.000
_cell.length_c   1.000
_cell.angle_alpha   90.00
_cell.angle_beta   90.00
_cell.angle_gamma   90.00
#
_symmetry.space_group_name_H-M   'P 1'
#
loop_
_entity.id
_entity.type
_entity.pdbx_description
1 polymer ?
#
loop_
_entity_poly.entity_id
_entity_poly.type
_entity_poly.pdbx_seq_one_letter_code
_entity_poly.pdbx_strand_id
1 'polypeptide(L)'
;MFCDTTYHESGYIKLPHKANDQYFYWYFESRSNPTDDPLQPQHEGGSGTSSIWALLNENGPCSIGDDGNSTQFNAHSWTNHANMIWIDQPTGVGFSFSGGHDDDHIEVDVGRNVYEFLLEFFQANPFYIPGQSYGGHYQLHVHKPYAMSNATVLEDFAVDEERNAVHFVASILARGLRVLIYAGDADLICDWKGDDAWTRKLQWSGHDGFNAANVTPFVVNGNVAGTVRAANELAFVRVYNSGH
;
A
#
# COMPACT_ATOMS: atom_id res chain seq x y z
N MET A 1 -4.07 -24.97 -0.45
CA MET A 1 -2.81 -24.77 -1.19
C MET A 1 -2.90 -23.40 -1.83
N PHE A 2 -1.89 -22.54 -1.65
CA PHE A 2 -1.88 -21.22 -2.26
C PHE A 2 -1.68 -21.35 -3.78
N CYS A 3 -2.34 -20.52 -4.57
CA CYS A 3 -2.44 -20.68 -6.03
C CYS A 3 -1.15 -20.30 -6.79
N ASP A 4 -0.22 -19.64 -6.11
CA ASP A 4 1.05 -19.18 -6.64
C ASP A 4 2.21 -19.94 -5.97
N THR A 5 3.25 -20.22 -6.74
CA THR A 5 4.46 -20.94 -6.31
C THR A 5 5.62 -20.01 -5.99
N THR A 6 5.51 -18.71 -6.28
CA THR A 6 6.53 -17.72 -5.92
C THR A 6 6.76 -17.71 -4.41
N TYR A 7 8.00 -17.48 -4.00
CA TYR A 7 8.35 -17.40 -2.59
C TYR A 7 7.55 -16.29 -1.90
N HIS A 8 7.05 -16.62 -0.72
CA HIS A 8 6.28 -15.70 0.11
C HIS A 8 6.46 -16.07 1.58
N GLU A 9 6.38 -15.07 2.44
CA GLU A 9 6.42 -15.27 3.88
C GLU A 9 5.46 -14.30 4.58
N SER A 10 4.99 -14.70 5.75
CA SER A 10 4.20 -13.82 6.61
C SER A 10 4.74 -13.90 8.02
N GLY A 11 4.64 -12.79 8.73
CA GLY A 11 5.28 -12.66 10.04
C GLY A 11 4.80 -11.43 10.79
N TYR A 12 5.48 -11.17 11.89
CA TYR A 12 5.24 -10.02 12.74
C TYR A 12 6.54 -9.27 12.96
N ILE A 13 6.49 -7.95 12.87
CA ILE A 13 7.57 -7.06 13.30
C ILE A 13 7.11 -6.35 14.56
N LYS A 14 7.90 -6.49 15.63
CA LYS A 14 7.67 -5.77 16.88
C LYS A 14 8.10 -4.32 16.71
N LEU A 15 7.22 -3.38 17.04
CA LEU A 15 7.54 -1.95 16.98
C LEU A 15 8.41 -1.53 18.19
N PRO A 16 9.52 -0.81 17.98
CA PRO A 16 10.50 -0.50 19.02
C PRO A 16 10.00 0.50 20.08
N HIS A 17 9.05 1.37 19.73
CA HIS A 17 8.50 2.38 20.63
C HIS A 17 7.18 1.98 21.33
N LYS A 18 6.69 0.77 21.09
CA LYS A 18 5.45 0.24 21.65
C LYS A 18 5.75 -0.91 22.60
N ALA A 19 4.94 -1.06 23.65
CA ALA A 19 5.23 -2.07 24.68
C ALA A 19 5.26 -3.50 24.09
N ASN A 20 4.24 -3.84 23.30
CA ASN A 20 4.04 -5.18 22.72
C ASN A 20 3.43 -5.19 21.31
N ASP A 21 3.36 -4.03 20.64
CA ASP A 21 2.67 -3.93 19.35
C ASP A 21 3.46 -4.62 18.25
N GLN A 22 2.71 -5.36 17.44
CA GLN A 22 3.24 -6.18 16.37
C GLN A 22 2.40 -5.96 15.12
N TYR A 23 3.04 -5.43 14.09
CA TYR A 23 2.45 -5.32 12.76
C TYR A 23 2.65 -6.63 12.01
N PHE A 24 1.54 -7.19 11.54
CA PHE A 24 1.53 -8.33 10.65
C PHE A 24 1.88 -7.87 9.23
N TYR A 25 2.65 -8.69 8.54
CA TYR A 25 2.93 -8.52 7.13
C TYR A 25 2.77 -9.83 6.37
N TRP A 26 2.48 -9.71 5.07
CA TRP A 26 2.64 -10.79 4.12
C TRP A 26 3.43 -10.29 2.92
N TYR A 27 4.61 -10.86 2.72
CA TYR A 27 5.55 -10.53 1.67
C TYR A 27 5.48 -11.58 0.54
N PHE A 28 5.62 -11.12 -0.71
CA PHE A 28 5.75 -11.94 -1.91
C PHE A 28 6.90 -11.43 -2.79
N GLU A 29 7.73 -12.35 -3.29
CA GLU A 29 8.72 -12.02 -4.30
C GLU A 29 8.07 -11.63 -5.64
N SER A 30 8.80 -10.85 -6.43
CA SER A 30 8.47 -10.63 -7.84
C SER A 30 8.52 -11.96 -8.60
N ARG A 31 7.52 -12.20 -9.44
CA ARG A 31 7.47 -13.28 -10.43
C ARG A 31 8.46 -13.06 -11.57
N SER A 32 8.92 -11.82 -11.78
CA SER A 32 9.84 -11.43 -12.84
C SER A 32 11.29 -11.61 -12.39
N ASN A 33 11.81 -10.71 -11.58
CA ASN A 33 13.19 -10.75 -11.10
C ASN A 33 13.25 -10.16 -9.68
N PRO A 34 13.07 -10.98 -8.63
CA PRO A 34 12.96 -10.48 -7.26
C PRO A 34 14.22 -9.77 -6.75
N THR A 35 15.39 -10.01 -7.37
CA THR A 35 16.59 -9.27 -7.01
C THR A 35 16.63 -7.88 -7.62
N ASP A 36 16.16 -7.68 -8.84
CA ASP A 36 16.28 -6.36 -9.51
C ASP A 36 15.00 -5.52 -9.41
N ASP A 37 13.86 -6.18 -9.24
CA ASP A 37 12.55 -5.52 -9.17
C ASP A 37 12.38 -4.78 -7.83
N PRO A 38 11.64 -3.66 -7.82
CA PRO A 38 11.46 -2.84 -6.62
C PRO A 38 10.67 -3.57 -5.54
N LEU A 39 10.90 -3.19 -4.27
CA LEU A 39 9.98 -3.49 -3.18
C LEU A 39 8.90 -2.42 -3.12
N GLN A 40 7.64 -2.84 -3.12
CA GLN A 40 6.48 -1.97 -3.06
C GLN A 40 5.60 -2.35 -1.85
N PRO A 41 5.63 -1.54 -0.78
CA PRO A 41 4.66 -1.64 0.30
C PRO A 41 3.26 -1.27 -0.17
N GLN A 42 2.27 -2.09 0.18
CA GLN A 42 0.85 -1.84 -0.01
C GLN A 42 0.20 -1.66 1.37
N HIS A 43 -0.60 -0.61 1.47
CA HIS A 43 -1.40 -0.29 2.64
C HIS A 43 -2.82 0.02 2.19
N GLU A 44 -3.80 -0.63 2.80
CA GLU A 44 -5.20 -0.29 2.58
C GLU A 44 -5.60 0.99 3.34
N GLY A 45 -6.52 1.73 2.73
CA GLY A 45 -7.13 2.93 3.28
C GLY A 45 -8.33 2.61 4.17
N GLY A 46 -9.02 3.66 4.64
CA GLY A 46 -10.09 3.54 5.62
C GLY A 46 -9.50 3.10 6.97
N SER A 47 -9.37 4.04 7.90
CA SER A 47 -8.75 3.82 9.20
C SER A 47 -9.30 2.55 9.86
N GLY A 48 -8.51 1.47 9.85
CA GLY A 48 -8.96 0.19 10.37
C GLY A 48 -9.03 -0.98 9.37
N THR A 49 -8.81 -0.79 8.07
CA THR A 49 -8.93 -1.86 7.06
C THR A 49 -7.63 -2.64 6.88
N SER A 50 -7.77 -3.97 6.87
CA SER A 50 -6.68 -4.93 6.64
C SER A 50 -6.14 -4.84 5.21
N SER A 51 -4.80 -4.78 5.09
CA SER A 51 -4.13 -4.81 3.79
C SER A 51 -4.18 -6.18 3.12
N ILE A 52 -4.53 -7.22 3.88
CA ILE A 52 -4.77 -8.57 3.34
C ILE A 52 -6.03 -8.61 2.47
N TRP A 53 -6.90 -7.62 2.58
CA TRP A 53 -8.02 -7.47 1.65
C TRP A 53 -7.55 -7.28 0.21
N ALA A 54 -6.69 -6.28 -0.05
CA ALA A 54 -6.15 -6.03 -1.38
C ALA A 54 -5.27 -7.17 -1.89
N LEU A 55 -4.52 -7.83 -0.99
CA LEU A 55 -3.76 -9.03 -1.32
C LEU A 55 -4.64 -10.12 -1.94
N LEU A 56 -5.86 -10.30 -1.43
CA LEU A 56 -6.75 -11.40 -1.82
C LEU A 56 -7.91 -11.01 -2.74
N ASN A 57 -8.12 -9.71 -3.01
CA ASN A 57 -9.25 -9.24 -3.83
C ASN A 57 -8.85 -8.29 -4.95
N GLU A 58 -7.65 -7.71 -4.91
CA GLU A 58 -7.25 -6.66 -5.85
C GLU A 58 -5.95 -7.03 -6.58
N ASN A 59 -4.82 -6.72 -5.97
CA ASN A 59 -3.53 -6.65 -6.66
C ASN A 59 -2.56 -7.76 -6.28
N GLY A 60 -2.94 -8.66 -5.37
CA GLY A 60 -2.10 -9.78 -5.00
C GLY A 60 -2.12 -10.96 -5.98
N PRO A 61 -1.24 -11.95 -5.76
CA PRO A 61 -0.98 -13.05 -6.68
C PRO A 61 -2.14 -14.04 -6.82
N CYS A 62 -3.00 -14.09 -5.82
CA CYS A 62 -4.14 -15.01 -5.73
C CYS A 62 -5.37 -14.27 -5.23
N SER A 63 -6.54 -14.65 -5.74
CA SER A 63 -7.83 -14.30 -5.13
C SER A 63 -8.44 -15.49 -4.37
N ILE A 64 -9.40 -15.21 -3.49
CA ILE A 64 -10.19 -16.26 -2.82
C ILE A 64 -11.14 -16.89 -3.85
N GLY A 65 -11.16 -18.22 -3.94
CA GLY A 65 -12.09 -18.92 -4.81
C GLY A 65 -13.53 -18.92 -4.27
N ASP A 66 -14.50 -19.11 -5.15
CA ASP A 66 -15.95 -19.09 -4.82
C ASP A 66 -16.36 -20.09 -3.73
N ASP A 67 -15.56 -21.13 -3.51
CA ASP A 67 -15.76 -22.12 -2.45
C ASP A 67 -15.33 -21.63 -1.05
N GLY A 68 -14.71 -20.45 -0.97
CA GLY A 68 -14.18 -19.84 0.25
C GLY A 68 -12.99 -20.60 0.86
N ASN A 69 -12.46 -21.61 0.17
CA ASN A 69 -11.43 -22.51 0.71
C ASN A 69 -10.27 -22.77 -0.26
N SER A 70 -10.45 -22.43 -1.53
CA SER A 70 -9.42 -22.43 -2.57
C SER A 70 -8.93 -21.02 -2.89
N THR A 71 -7.86 -20.95 -3.67
CA THR A 71 -7.34 -19.69 -4.21
C THR A 71 -7.23 -19.79 -5.72
N GLN A 72 -7.48 -18.69 -6.42
CA GLN A 72 -7.43 -18.59 -7.89
C GLN A 72 -6.29 -17.68 -8.33
N PHE A 73 -5.58 -18.07 -9.39
CA PHE A 73 -4.42 -17.33 -9.89
C PHE A 73 -4.81 -15.99 -10.50
N ASN A 74 -4.17 -14.91 -10.02
CA ASN A 74 -4.32 -13.58 -10.60
C ASN A 74 -3.21 -13.32 -11.62
N ALA A 75 -3.55 -13.35 -12.91
CA ALA A 75 -2.63 -13.04 -13.99
C ALA A 75 -2.19 -11.57 -14.04
N HIS A 76 -2.92 -10.68 -13.36
CA HIS A 76 -2.69 -9.23 -13.36
C HIS A 76 -2.09 -8.71 -12.04
N SER A 77 -1.61 -9.61 -11.18
CA SER A 77 -0.98 -9.28 -9.91
C SER A 77 0.17 -8.28 -10.07
N TRP A 78 0.33 -7.40 -9.09
CA TRP A 78 1.48 -6.49 -9.02
C TRP A 78 2.80 -7.23 -8.76
N THR A 79 2.72 -8.43 -8.20
CA THR A 79 3.89 -9.32 -8.08
C THR A 79 4.48 -9.72 -9.43
N ASN A 80 3.82 -9.43 -10.56
CA ASN A 80 4.43 -9.62 -11.88
C ASN A 80 5.70 -8.79 -12.09
N HIS A 81 5.86 -7.66 -11.39
CA HIS A 81 6.94 -6.69 -11.64
C HIS A 81 7.51 -6.03 -10.37
N ALA A 82 7.13 -6.50 -9.18
CA ALA A 82 7.59 -5.96 -7.91
C ALA A 82 7.60 -7.04 -6.84
N ASN A 83 8.54 -6.93 -5.91
CA ASN A 83 8.40 -7.54 -4.60
C ASN A 83 7.32 -6.76 -3.86
N MET A 84 6.34 -7.45 -3.28
CA MET A 84 5.19 -6.81 -2.66
C MET A 84 5.15 -7.14 -1.17
N ILE A 85 4.82 -6.16 -0.33
CA ILE A 85 4.56 -6.37 1.10
C ILE A 85 3.25 -5.70 1.49
N TRP A 86 2.27 -6.48 1.93
CA TRP A 86 1.03 -5.97 2.50
C TRP A 86 1.17 -5.91 4.01
N ILE A 87 0.89 -4.75 4.60
CA ILE A 87 1.12 -4.48 6.03
C ILE A 87 -0.21 -4.13 6.68
N ASP A 88 -0.64 -4.91 7.66
CA ASP A 88 -1.82 -4.58 8.46
C ASP A 88 -1.47 -3.46 9.44
N GLN A 89 -2.12 -2.32 9.30
CA GLN A 89 -1.89 -1.14 10.12
C GLN A 89 -3.21 -0.36 10.30
N PRO A 90 -3.38 0.39 11.40
CA PRO A 90 -2.52 0.45 12.59
C PRO A 90 -2.70 -0.76 13.53
N THR A 91 -2.23 -0.66 14.77
CA THR A 91 -2.41 -1.74 15.76
C THR A 91 -3.90 -2.06 15.93
N GLY A 92 -4.24 -3.35 15.94
CA GLY A 92 -5.62 -3.82 16.06
C GLY A 92 -6.27 -4.17 14.72
N VAL A 93 -5.74 -3.70 13.59
CA VAL A 93 -6.21 -4.01 12.23
C VAL A 93 -5.77 -5.40 11.80
N GLY A 94 -6.63 -6.13 11.07
CA GLY A 94 -6.29 -7.41 10.47
C GLY A 94 -5.70 -8.39 11.48
N PHE A 95 -4.49 -8.85 11.22
CA PHE A 95 -3.72 -9.69 12.14
C PHE A 95 -2.82 -8.92 13.12
N SER A 96 -2.58 -7.62 12.91
CA SER A 96 -1.76 -6.76 13.79
C SER A 96 -2.38 -6.58 15.18
N PHE A 97 -1.57 -6.63 16.23
CA PHE A 97 -2.08 -6.64 17.62
C PHE A 97 -1.13 -5.96 18.60
N SER A 98 -1.69 -5.50 19.72
CA SER A 98 -0.96 -5.03 20.91
C SER A 98 -1.12 -6.02 22.07
N GLY A 99 -0.18 -5.97 23.01
CA GLY A 99 -0.29 -6.65 24.30
C GLY A 99 -0.84 -5.76 25.42
N GLY A 100 -1.51 -4.65 25.12
CA GLY A 100 -2.02 -3.65 26.08
C GLY A 100 -2.75 -2.48 25.42
N HIS A 101 -3.22 -1.50 26.20
CA HIS A 101 -3.80 -0.24 25.70
C HIS A 101 -2.70 0.68 25.21
N ASP A 102 -2.31 0.52 23.95
CA ASP A 102 -1.33 1.36 23.26
C ASP A 102 -1.87 1.70 21.86
N ASP A 103 -3.13 2.13 21.84
CA ASP A 103 -3.88 2.43 20.63
C ASP A 103 -3.26 3.66 19.94
N ASP A 104 -3.11 3.58 18.61
CA ASP A 104 -2.71 4.72 17.79
C ASP A 104 -3.93 5.61 17.57
N HIS A 105 -3.86 6.87 17.99
CA HIS A 105 -5.01 7.77 17.95
C HIS A 105 -4.95 8.84 16.85
N ILE A 106 -3.83 8.93 16.11
CA ILE A 106 -3.62 9.93 15.04
C ILE A 106 -2.70 9.42 13.91
N GLU A 107 -2.83 10.00 12.71
CA GLU A 107 -2.05 9.65 11.50
C GLU A 107 -0.54 9.78 11.68
N VAL A 108 -0.09 10.74 12.51
CA VAL A 108 1.34 10.96 12.76
C VAL A 108 1.97 9.78 13.49
N ASP A 109 1.24 9.15 14.41
CA ASP A 109 1.72 7.99 15.15
C ASP A 109 1.77 6.76 14.25
N VAL A 110 0.79 6.58 13.38
CA VAL A 110 0.77 5.50 12.38
C VAL A 110 1.90 5.66 11.36
N GLY A 111 2.10 6.87 10.84
CA GLY A 111 3.21 7.15 9.93
C GLY A 111 4.58 6.85 10.56
N ARG A 112 4.75 7.16 11.85
CA ARG A 112 5.95 6.79 12.62
C ARG A 112 6.08 5.27 12.78
N ASN A 113 5.00 4.58 13.13
CA ASN A 113 5.01 3.12 13.31
C ASN A 113 5.29 2.37 12.01
N VAL A 114 4.73 2.81 10.88
CA VAL A 114 5.04 2.24 9.55
C VAL A 114 6.50 2.51 9.17
N TYR A 115 7.03 3.70 9.45
CA TYR A 115 8.45 3.99 9.22
C TYR A 115 9.36 3.07 10.05
N GLU A 116 9.06 2.89 11.33
CA GLU A 116 9.81 1.99 12.22
C GLU A 116 9.67 0.53 11.80
N PHE A 117 8.46 0.10 11.42
CA PHE A 117 8.21 -1.22 10.83
C PHE A 117 9.15 -1.46 9.66
N LEU A 118 9.25 -0.52 8.72
CA LEU A 118 10.11 -0.67 7.55
C LEU A 118 11.59 -0.74 7.94
N LEU A 119 12.04 0.07 8.90
CA LEU A 119 13.42 0.00 9.41
C LEU A 119 13.73 -1.36 10.05
N GLU A 120 12.85 -1.85 10.93
CA GLU A 120 13.01 -3.15 11.61
C GLU A 120 12.89 -4.31 10.62
N PHE A 121 11.96 -4.21 9.67
CA PHE A 121 11.85 -5.16 8.57
C PHE A 121 13.18 -5.23 7.83
N PHE A 122 13.71 -4.13 7.28
CA PHE A 122 14.99 -4.17 6.56
C PHE A 122 16.19 -4.60 7.43
N GLN A 123 16.17 -4.36 8.74
CA GLN A 123 17.20 -4.87 9.65
C GLN A 123 17.13 -6.39 9.84
N ALA A 124 15.92 -6.93 10.04
CA ALA A 124 15.68 -8.36 10.14
C ALA A 124 15.88 -9.08 8.79
N ASN A 125 15.66 -8.33 7.71
CA ASN A 125 15.55 -8.79 6.35
C ASN A 125 16.50 -7.99 5.41
N PRO A 126 17.82 -7.97 5.69
CA PRO A 126 18.79 -7.14 4.94
C PRO A 126 18.93 -7.55 3.47
N PHE A 127 18.45 -8.74 3.10
CA PHE A 127 18.46 -9.30 1.75
C PHE A 127 17.32 -8.80 0.85
N TYR A 128 16.35 -8.06 1.39
CA TYR A 128 15.23 -7.49 0.64
C TYR A 128 15.53 -6.09 0.07
N ILE A 129 16.80 -5.69 0.12
CA ILE A 129 17.35 -4.60 -0.69
C ILE A 129 17.51 -5.14 -2.12
N PRO A 130 16.99 -4.45 -3.17
CA PRO A 130 17.15 -4.91 -4.55
C PRO A 130 18.61 -5.20 -4.87
N GLY A 131 18.92 -6.49 -5.09
CA GLY A 131 20.19 -6.94 -5.66
C GLY A 131 20.74 -8.26 -5.12
N GLN A 132 20.33 -8.79 -3.96
CA GLN A 132 20.85 -10.07 -3.42
C GLN A 132 19.87 -10.78 -2.46
N SER A 133 19.04 -11.72 -2.94
CA SER A 133 18.10 -12.51 -2.11
C SER A 133 18.57 -13.96 -1.92
N TYR A 134 18.59 -14.44 -0.66
CA TYR A 134 18.20 -15.81 -0.28
C TYR A 134 17.90 -15.93 1.24
N GLY A 135 16.63 -16.21 1.58
CA GLY A 135 16.19 -17.15 2.62
C GLY A 135 16.00 -16.72 4.10
N GLY A 136 14.77 -16.89 4.60
CA GLY A 136 14.44 -17.09 6.02
C GLY A 136 12.98 -17.55 6.19
N HIS A 137 12.68 -18.51 7.08
CA HIS A 137 11.32 -19.00 7.36
C HIS A 137 10.92 -18.59 8.78
N TYR A 138 9.74 -17.97 8.96
CA TYR A 138 9.12 -17.79 10.28
C TYR A 138 7.72 -18.40 10.32
N GLN A 139 7.48 -19.24 11.34
CA GLN A 139 6.17 -19.82 11.67
C GLN A 139 5.39 -18.85 12.58
N LEU A 140 4.16 -18.53 12.19
CA LEU A 140 3.23 -17.70 12.96
C LEU A 140 2.79 -18.42 14.25
N HIS A 141 3.13 -17.88 15.42
CA HIS A 141 2.77 -18.41 16.76
C HIS A 141 1.76 -17.52 17.50
N VAL A 142 0.89 -16.81 16.77
CA VAL A 142 -0.10 -15.89 17.36
C VAL A 142 -1.51 -16.39 17.05
N HIS A 143 -2.32 -16.54 18.10
CA HIS A 143 -3.74 -16.91 17.99
C HIS A 143 -4.63 -15.65 18.06
N LYS A 144 -4.71 -14.88 16.96
CA LYS A 144 -5.70 -13.81 16.78
C LYS A 144 -6.67 -14.19 15.64
N PRO A 145 -8.00 -14.22 15.85
CA PRO A 145 -8.95 -14.37 14.76
C PRO A 145 -8.91 -13.14 13.85
N TYR A 146 -8.88 -13.36 12.53
CA TYR A 146 -8.87 -12.31 11.52
C TYR A 146 -10.14 -11.43 11.60
N ALA A 147 -9.99 -10.12 11.53
CA ALA A 147 -11.07 -9.16 11.31
C ALA A 147 -10.66 -8.19 10.20
N MET A 148 -11.50 -8.04 9.18
CA MET A 148 -11.21 -7.20 8.02
C MET A 148 -11.12 -5.71 8.38
N SER A 149 -11.98 -5.25 9.29
CA SER A 149 -12.02 -3.87 9.77
C SER A 149 -12.00 -3.82 11.29
N ASN A 150 -11.48 -2.72 11.84
CA ASN A 150 -11.50 -2.41 13.27
C ASN A 150 -12.27 -1.11 13.54
N ALA A 151 -13.46 -1.22 14.14
CA ALA A 151 -14.33 -0.08 14.40
C ALA A 151 -13.77 0.88 15.46
N THR A 152 -13.03 0.39 16.46
CA THR A 152 -12.36 1.25 17.45
C THR A 152 -11.30 2.13 16.79
N VAL A 153 -10.48 1.54 15.92
CA VAL A 153 -9.51 2.30 15.13
C VAL A 153 -10.22 3.31 14.23
N LEU A 154 -11.30 2.92 13.56
CA LEU A 154 -12.07 3.85 12.73
C LEU A 154 -12.59 5.06 13.53
N GLU A 155 -13.13 4.81 14.73
CA GLU A 155 -13.64 5.85 15.62
C GLU A 155 -12.52 6.78 16.12
N ASP A 156 -11.36 6.25 16.47
CA ASP A 156 -10.21 7.04 16.93
C ASP A 156 -9.69 8.00 15.84
N PHE A 157 -9.73 7.56 14.58
CA PHE A 157 -9.28 8.35 13.42
C PHE A 157 -10.33 9.31 12.86
N ALA A 158 -11.57 9.28 13.34
CA ALA A 158 -12.65 10.13 12.81
C ALA A 158 -12.34 11.64 12.91
N VAL A 159 -11.48 12.05 13.84
CA VAL A 159 -11.03 13.45 14.00
C VAL A 159 -9.87 13.83 13.07
N ASP A 160 -9.19 12.84 12.49
CA ASP A 160 -8.07 13.01 11.56
C ASP A 160 -8.52 12.95 10.10
N GLU A 161 -9.67 12.32 9.78
CA GLU A 161 -10.23 12.27 8.41
C GLU A 161 -10.36 13.65 7.74
N GLU A 162 -10.58 14.71 8.51
CA GLU A 162 -10.70 16.08 8.00
C GLU A 162 -9.37 16.84 7.91
N ARG A 163 -8.24 16.24 8.32
CA ARG A 163 -6.93 16.89 8.27
C ARG A 163 -6.32 16.80 6.88
N ASN A 164 -5.73 17.91 6.45
CA ASN A 164 -5.10 18.00 5.13
C ASN A 164 -3.71 17.35 5.15
N ALA A 165 -3.56 16.18 4.53
CA ALA A 165 -2.27 15.49 4.35
C ALA A 165 -1.51 15.88 3.06
N VAL A 166 -2.08 16.71 2.19
CA VAL A 166 -1.53 17.07 0.86
C VAL A 166 -0.15 17.74 0.97
N HIS A 167 0.13 18.42 2.07
CA HIS A 167 1.43 19.06 2.32
C HIS A 167 2.60 18.07 2.43
N PHE A 168 2.35 16.79 2.78
CA PHE A 168 3.39 15.76 2.76
C PHE A 168 3.85 15.45 1.34
N VAL A 169 2.95 15.48 0.35
CA VAL A 169 3.28 15.25 -1.07
C VAL A 169 4.26 16.29 -1.57
N ALA A 170 4.06 17.57 -1.25
CA ALA A 170 5.00 18.65 -1.62
C ALA A 170 6.40 18.39 -1.05
N SER A 171 6.50 17.87 0.17
CA SER A 171 7.78 17.56 0.83
C SER A 171 8.51 16.39 0.17
N ILE A 172 7.76 15.40 -0.34
CA ILE A 172 8.30 14.26 -1.10
C ILE A 172 8.85 14.76 -2.44
N LEU A 173 8.07 15.54 -3.18
CA LEU A 173 8.48 16.12 -4.48
C LEU A 173 9.70 17.03 -4.33
N ALA A 174 9.78 17.83 -3.27
CA ALA A 174 10.93 18.70 -2.98
C ALA A 174 12.24 17.93 -2.76
N ARG A 175 12.17 16.64 -2.43
CA ARG A 175 13.33 15.75 -2.29
C ARG A 175 13.70 15.04 -3.60
N GLY A 176 13.03 15.36 -4.71
CA GLY A 176 13.25 14.74 -6.01
C GLY A 176 12.67 13.32 -6.12
N LEU A 177 11.79 12.93 -5.19
CA LEU A 177 11.12 11.64 -5.22
C LEU A 177 9.89 11.71 -6.11
N ARG A 178 9.75 10.71 -7.00
CA ARG A 178 8.62 10.62 -7.92
C ARG A 178 7.36 10.18 -7.19
N VAL A 179 6.25 10.82 -7.50
CA VAL A 179 4.92 10.53 -6.96
C VAL A 179 3.97 10.26 -8.13
N LEU A 180 3.26 9.14 -8.04
CA LEU A 180 2.13 8.82 -8.90
C LEU A 180 0.85 8.88 -8.07
N ILE A 181 -0.10 9.69 -8.51
CA ILE A 181 -1.48 9.66 -8.01
C ILE A 181 -2.33 9.05 -9.11
N TYR A 182 -3.16 8.06 -8.79
CA TYR A 182 -4.10 7.47 -9.73
C TYR A 182 -5.48 7.33 -9.10
N ALA A 183 -6.52 7.51 -9.91
CA ALA A 183 -7.91 7.44 -9.46
C ALA A 183 -8.81 6.81 -10.52
N GLY A 184 -9.72 5.95 -10.08
CA GLY A 184 -10.76 5.36 -10.92
C GLY A 184 -11.87 6.38 -11.22
N ASP A 185 -12.36 6.40 -12.45
CA ASP A 185 -13.38 7.37 -12.86
C ASP A 185 -14.83 6.98 -12.57
N ALA A 186 -15.03 5.82 -11.93
CA ALA A 186 -16.30 5.36 -11.40
C ALA A 186 -16.37 5.40 -9.86
N ASP A 187 -15.33 5.88 -9.17
CA ASP A 187 -15.37 6.12 -7.73
C ASP A 187 -16.16 7.39 -7.38
N LEU A 188 -16.98 7.31 -6.34
CA LEU A 188 -17.74 8.42 -5.77
C LEU A 188 -17.09 9.01 -4.52
N ILE A 189 -16.45 8.19 -3.67
CA ILE A 189 -15.93 8.66 -2.37
C ILE A 189 -14.60 9.41 -2.54
N CYS A 190 -13.69 8.88 -3.37
CA CYS A 190 -12.42 9.50 -3.74
C CYS A 190 -12.40 9.77 -5.25
N ASP A 191 -13.27 10.68 -5.71
CA ASP A 191 -13.49 10.89 -7.13
C ASP A 191 -12.27 11.50 -7.86
N TRP A 192 -12.04 11.06 -9.10
CA TRP A 192 -10.90 11.52 -9.90
C TRP A 192 -10.85 13.04 -10.14
N LYS A 193 -11.98 13.77 -10.08
CA LYS A 193 -11.99 15.23 -10.26
C LYS A 193 -11.49 15.92 -9.00
N GLY A 194 -11.86 15.40 -7.82
CA GLY A 194 -11.29 15.81 -6.54
C GLY A 194 -9.76 15.66 -6.58
N ASP A 195 -9.28 14.51 -7.03
CA ASP A 195 -7.84 14.23 -7.15
C ASP A 195 -7.13 15.10 -8.19
N ASP A 196 -7.70 15.28 -9.38
CA ASP A 196 -7.14 16.21 -10.37
C ASP A 196 -7.14 17.66 -9.83
N ALA A 197 -8.16 18.05 -9.06
CA ALA A 197 -8.26 19.41 -8.54
C ALA A 197 -7.21 19.72 -7.48
N TRP A 198 -6.94 18.83 -6.52
CA TRP A 198 -5.94 19.10 -5.50
C TRP A 198 -4.52 18.96 -6.06
N THR A 199 -4.25 18.02 -6.95
CA THR A 199 -2.92 17.86 -7.59
C THR A 199 -2.53 19.10 -8.41
N ARG A 200 -3.51 19.75 -9.07
CA ARG A 200 -3.30 21.04 -9.77
C ARG A 200 -3.08 22.22 -8.83
N LYS A 201 -3.58 22.18 -7.61
CA LYS A 201 -3.44 23.26 -6.60
C LYS A 201 -2.22 23.08 -5.70
N LEU A 202 -1.65 21.88 -5.65
CA LEU A 202 -0.49 21.53 -4.84
C LEU A 202 0.66 22.50 -5.13
N GLN A 203 1.16 23.19 -4.11
CA GLN A 203 2.29 24.10 -4.26
C GLN A 203 3.61 23.35 -4.14
N TRP A 204 4.40 23.32 -5.22
CA TRP A 204 5.73 22.70 -5.27
C TRP A 204 6.52 23.26 -6.47
N SER A 205 7.83 22.99 -6.54
CA SER A 205 8.73 23.55 -7.56
C SER A 205 8.32 23.25 -9.01
N GLY A 206 7.67 22.11 -9.27
CA GLY A 206 7.19 21.71 -10.58
C GLY A 206 5.74 22.09 -10.90
N HIS A 207 5.06 22.85 -10.04
CA HIS A 207 3.62 23.18 -10.15
C HIS A 207 3.24 23.73 -11.53
N ASP A 208 3.95 24.75 -12.02
CA ASP A 208 3.60 25.41 -13.28
C ASP A 208 3.82 24.47 -14.48
N GLY A 209 4.88 23.66 -14.43
CA GLY A 209 5.18 22.66 -15.45
C GLY A 209 4.10 21.56 -15.49
N PHE A 210 3.65 21.09 -14.32
CA PHE A 210 2.58 20.10 -14.22
C PHE A 210 1.25 20.64 -14.75
N ASN A 211 0.91 21.89 -14.43
CA ASN A 211 -0.31 22.52 -14.92
C ASN A 211 -0.29 22.85 -16.41
N ALA A 212 0.89 23.12 -16.97
CA ALA A 212 1.09 23.35 -18.41
C ALA A 212 1.18 22.06 -19.23
N ALA A 213 1.40 20.90 -18.58
CA ALA A 213 1.55 19.63 -19.27
C ALA A 213 0.25 19.19 -19.97
N ASN A 214 0.40 18.70 -21.20
CA ASN A 214 -0.71 18.13 -21.94
C ASN A 214 -1.19 16.84 -21.28
N VAL A 215 -2.51 16.66 -21.25
CA VAL A 215 -3.12 15.37 -20.91
C VAL A 215 -3.01 14.45 -22.11
N THR A 216 -2.40 13.29 -21.94
CA THR A 216 -2.22 12.29 -23.00
C THR A 216 -2.95 10.99 -22.68
N PRO A 217 -3.28 10.17 -23.70
CA PRO A 217 -3.90 8.86 -23.46
C PRO A 217 -2.96 7.95 -22.64
N PHE A 218 -3.48 7.32 -21.59
CA PHE A 218 -2.81 6.23 -20.90
C PHE A 218 -3.16 4.92 -21.61
N VAL A 219 -2.16 4.24 -22.18
CA VAL A 219 -2.34 3.08 -23.05
C VAL A 219 -1.77 1.82 -22.40
N VAL A 220 -2.60 0.79 -22.27
CA VAL A 220 -2.22 -0.54 -21.74
C VAL A 220 -2.56 -1.58 -22.79
N ASN A 221 -1.57 -2.38 -23.20
CA ASN A 221 -1.73 -3.42 -24.22
C ASN A 221 -2.39 -2.93 -25.52
N GLY A 222 -2.06 -1.70 -25.93
CA GLY A 222 -2.61 -1.08 -27.15
C GLY A 222 -3.99 -0.44 -27.00
N ASN A 223 -4.64 -0.56 -25.84
CA ASN A 223 -5.95 0.04 -25.56
C ASN A 223 -5.81 1.29 -24.70
N VAL A 224 -6.63 2.30 -24.95
CA VAL A 224 -6.71 3.48 -24.07
C VAL A 224 -7.42 3.08 -22.78
N ALA A 225 -6.66 2.96 -21.70
CA ALA A 225 -7.12 2.60 -20.37
C ALA A 225 -7.40 3.83 -19.48
N GLY A 226 -7.08 5.03 -19.96
CA GLY A 226 -7.25 6.25 -19.18
C GLY A 226 -6.58 7.47 -19.78
N THR A 227 -6.27 8.44 -18.93
CA THR A 227 -5.47 9.61 -19.29
C THR A 227 -4.40 9.88 -18.24
N VAL A 228 -3.26 10.40 -18.69
CA VAL A 228 -2.16 10.81 -17.81
C VAL A 228 -1.81 12.27 -18.02
N ARG A 229 -1.51 12.97 -16.92
CA ARG A 229 -0.78 14.24 -16.92
C ARG A 229 0.47 14.04 -16.08
N ALA A 230 1.64 14.33 -16.64
CA ALA A 230 2.89 14.17 -15.92
C ALA A 230 3.85 15.30 -16.25
N ALA A 231 4.54 15.80 -15.23
CA ALA A 231 5.68 16.70 -15.39
C ALA A 231 6.62 16.55 -14.19
N ASN A 232 7.93 16.50 -14.48
CA ASN A 232 8.97 16.29 -13.48
C ASN A 232 8.66 15.06 -12.61
N GLU A 233 8.62 15.23 -11.29
CA GLU A 233 8.42 14.14 -10.32
C GLU A 233 6.95 13.76 -10.10
N LEU A 234 5.96 14.48 -10.63
CA LEU A 234 4.53 14.21 -10.39
C LEU A 234 3.82 13.70 -11.64
N ALA A 235 3.06 12.61 -11.49
CA ALA A 235 2.11 12.12 -12.46
C ALA A 235 0.72 11.92 -11.84
N PHE A 236 -0.33 12.29 -12.57
CA PHE A 236 -1.72 11.97 -12.26
C PHE A 236 -2.32 11.10 -13.38
N VAL A 237 -2.87 9.94 -13.01
CA VAL A 237 -3.50 8.99 -13.93
C VAL A 237 -4.98 8.83 -13.58
N ARG A 238 -5.86 9.19 -14.50
CA ARG A 238 -7.27 8.79 -14.46
C ARG A 238 -7.41 7.44 -15.13
N VAL A 239 -7.98 6.46 -14.42
CA VAL A 239 -8.23 5.10 -14.93
C VAL A 239 -9.71 4.97 -15.31
N TYR A 240 -9.97 4.57 -16.55
CA TYR A 240 -11.34 4.42 -17.06
C TYR A 240 -12.00 3.13 -16.55
N ASN A 241 -13.29 3.21 -16.22
CA ASN A 241 -14.14 2.10 -15.77
C ASN A 241 -13.61 1.40 -14.51
N SER A 242 -12.89 2.13 -13.64
CA SER A 242 -12.41 1.63 -12.35
C SER A 242 -13.14 2.33 -11.22
N GLY A 243 -13.61 1.56 -10.24
CA GLY A 243 -14.20 2.06 -9.00
C GLY A 243 -13.13 2.40 -7.95
N HIS A 244 -13.58 2.47 -6.70
CA HIS A 244 -12.72 2.41 -5.52
C HIS A 244 -11.97 1.09 -5.50
#